data_AF-A0A355BD24-F1
#
_entry.id   AF-A0A355BD24-F1
#
_cell.length_a   1.000
_cell.length_b   1.000
_cell.length_c   1.000
_cell.angle_alpha   90.00
_cell.angle_beta   90.00
_cell.angle_gamma   90.00
#
_symmetry.space_group_name_H-M   'P 1'
#
loop_
_entity.id
_entity.type
_entity.pdbx_description
1 polymer ?
#
loop_
_entity_poly.entity_id
_entity_poly.type
_entity_poly.pdbx_seq_one_letter_code
_entity_poly.pdbx_strand_id
1 'polypeptide(L)'
;HKPIEINNLYHDINKPDYEALNYQLFENAITTLQNINDIIPIKVLKNEKIAYVKIGDDSHDAFLNHLREFTDVSEITSVSIDTILSKLQDFDKVIIGFHKADNIWKKNNPTSEEIRWINSISKQKPTILAFFSRPYSVTSTINFSTLDGFIMAYQNNKFTQQLVPDIIFGSNGSKGKLPVSINEFFKVSTGLKTNEINRLGFNSPENVGIDAEKLAGIDSIVLKAINEKMTPGAQVVIARKGNVIYQKSFGTHTYNDTIKVKNTDLYDVASLTKILATLPSLMQIYDKGVITLDTPLKEMLPVFKKSNKENKTLLEMLSHQAGFQAWEAFYLKTLDKEKRPNPLYYRQTFSKEFPNKVAENLYLRHDFNDTIINSIVKSKLLPTNEYKYSDFSFIILKEYIERHTKKKLNVLVEENFYSQMGMNHTTYNPLEKFSLNQIIPTEEDNYFRYQTI
;
A
#
# COMPACT_ATOMS: atom_id res chain seq x y z
N HIS A 1 -26.63 50.20 -11.07
CA HIS A 1 -26.63 48.73 -11.14
C HIS A 1 -25.49 48.32 -12.07
N LYS A 2 -24.37 47.78 -11.56
CA LYS A 2 -23.34 47.20 -12.42
C LYS A 2 -23.76 45.76 -12.74
N PRO A 3 -23.78 45.31 -14.00
CA PRO A 3 -24.04 43.92 -14.32
C PRO A 3 -23.00 43.03 -13.63
N ILE A 4 -23.43 41.86 -13.16
CA ILE A 4 -22.54 40.85 -12.58
C ILE A 4 -21.60 40.39 -13.69
N GLU A 5 -20.29 40.43 -13.42
CA GLU A 5 -19.29 39.91 -14.33
C GLU A 5 -19.36 38.39 -14.31
N ILE A 6 -19.86 37.79 -15.40
CA ILE A 6 -20.08 36.34 -15.53
C ILE A 6 -18.90 35.61 -16.18
N ASN A 7 -17.90 36.36 -16.65
CA ASN A 7 -16.68 35.78 -17.19
C ASN A 7 -15.95 35.03 -16.07
N ASN A 8 -15.58 33.77 -16.32
CA ASN A 8 -14.94 32.87 -15.33
C ASN A 8 -15.74 32.55 -14.06
N LEU A 9 -17.04 32.88 -14.00
CA LEU A 9 -17.87 32.65 -12.80
C LEU A 9 -17.77 31.22 -12.26
N TYR A 10 -17.74 30.20 -13.14
CA TYR A 10 -17.60 28.80 -12.72
C TYR A 10 -16.25 28.53 -12.02
N HIS A 11 -15.15 29.09 -12.51
CA HIS A 11 -13.83 28.95 -11.89
C HIS A 11 -13.78 29.73 -10.57
N ASP A 12 -14.35 30.94 -10.57
CA ASP A 12 -14.35 31.81 -9.38
C ASP A 12 -15.11 31.25 -8.18
N ILE A 13 -16.13 30.43 -8.42
CA ILE A 13 -16.91 29.74 -7.38
C ILE A 13 -16.41 28.33 -7.04
N ASN A 14 -15.45 27.79 -7.81
CA ASN A 14 -14.88 26.44 -7.61
C ASN A 14 -13.35 26.51 -7.48
N LYS A 15 -12.82 27.54 -6.81
CA LYS A 15 -11.36 27.67 -6.60
C LYS A 15 -10.84 26.52 -5.73
N PRO A 16 -9.63 26.00 -6.01
CA PRO A 16 -9.01 24.96 -5.20
C PRO A 16 -8.94 25.31 -3.70
N ASP A 17 -8.71 26.59 -3.37
CA ASP A 17 -8.71 27.09 -1.99
C ASP A 17 -10.02 26.80 -1.22
N TYR A 18 -11.16 26.72 -1.91
CA TYR A 18 -12.44 26.40 -1.27
C TYR A 18 -12.55 24.91 -0.93
N GLU A 19 -12.01 24.02 -1.76
CA GLU A 19 -11.91 22.60 -1.46
C GLU A 19 -10.99 22.39 -0.24
N ALA A 20 -9.86 23.09 -0.22
CA ALA A 20 -8.91 23.09 0.88
C ALA A 20 -9.52 23.58 2.20
N LEU A 21 -10.27 24.70 2.16
CA LEU A 21 -10.99 25.22 3.31
C LEU A 21 -12.07 24.26 3.81
N ASN A 22 -12.86 23.65 2.91
CA ASN A 22 -13.86 22.64 3.28
C ASN A 22 -13.20 21.46 3.99
N TYR A 23 -12.08 20.95 3.48
CA TYR A 23 -11.33 19.88 4.11
C TYR A 23 -10.92 20.28 5.55
N GLN A 24 -10.34 21.48 5.74
CA GLN A 24 -9.99 21.97 7.07
C GLN A 24 -11.21 22.11 8.01
N LEU A 25 -12.33 22.63 7.51
CA LEU A 25 -13.54 22.80 8.32
C LEU A 25 -14.08 21.44 8.80
N PHE A 26 -14.19 20.46 7.92
CA PHE A 26 -14.66 19.12 8.29
C PHE A 26 -13.65 18.39 9.19
N GLU A 27 -12.35 18.51 8.94
CA GLU A 27 -11.30 17.93 9.78
C GLU A 27 -11.39 18.44 11.23
N ASN A 28 -11.64 19.73 11.41
CA ASN A 28 -11.81 20.32 12.73
C ASN A 28 -13.18 20.02 13.36
N ALA A 29 -14.19 19.65 12.56
CA ALA A 29 -15.54 19.35 13.04
C ALA A 29 -15.70 17.89 13.48
N ILE A 30 -15.17 16.92 12.71
CA ILE A 30 -15.36 15.48 12.97
C ILE A 30 -14.93 15.13 14.39
N THR A 31 -15.83 14.48 15.11
CA THR A 31 -15.72 14.30 16.56
C THR A 31 -15.72 12.82 16.91
N THR A 32 -14.62 12.32 17.47
CA THR A 32 -14.60 11.00 18.12
C THR A 32 -15.27 11.09 19.49
N LEU A 33 -16.30 10.29 19.72
CA LEU A 33 -17.10 10.29 20.95
C LEU A 33 -16.76 9.12 21.87
N GLN A 34 -16.27 8.02 21.30
CA GLN A 34 -15.89 6.83 22.04
C GLN A 34 -14.65 6.21 21.42
N ASN A 35 -13.72 5.79 22.27
CA ASN A 35 -12.44 5.18 21.88
C ASN A 35 -11.95 4.23 22.99
N ILE A 36 -12.61 3.09 23.11
CA ILE A 36 -12.27 2.06 24.10
C ILE A 36 -11.00 1.34 23.64
N ASN A 37 -10.09 1.07 24.57
CA ASN A 37 -8.82 0.38 24.33
C ASN A 37 -7.96 0.98 23.20
N ASP A 38 -8.07 2.29 22.96
CA ASP A 38 -7.39 2.99 21.86
C ASP A 38 -7.60 2.31 20.48
N ILE A 39 -8.83 1.82 20.23
CA ILE A 39 -9.19 1.20 18.94
C ILE A 39 -9.03 2.17 17.74
N ILE A 40 -9.09 3.48 18.00
CA ILE A 40 -8.79 4.55 17.05
C ILE A 40 -7.55 5.34 17.54
N PRO A 41 -6.49 5.46 16.73
CA PRO A 41 -6.33 4.87 15.41
C PRO A 41 -5.95 3.38 15.44
N ILE A 42 -6.21 2.66 14.36
CA ILE A 42 -5.70 1.31 14.10
C ILE A 42 -4.19 1.40 13.83
N LYS A 43 -3.40 1.08 14.86
CA LYS A 43 -1.93 1.27 14.84
C LYS A 43 -1.21 0.19 14.03
N VAL A 44 -1.60 -1.07 14.19
CA VAL A 44 -0.96 -2.22 13.55
C VAL A 44 -1.89 -2.77 12.48
N LEU A 45 -1.40 -2.86 11.25
CA LEU A 45 -2.17 -3.42 10.12
C LEU A 45 -1.82 -4.89 9.84
N LYS A 46 -0.70 -5.38 10.37
CA LYS A 46 -0.22 -6.72 10.10
C LYS A 46 -1.26 -7.75 10.52
N ASN A 47 -1.71 -8.53 9.54
CA ASN A 47 -2.67 -9.63 9.69
C ASN A 47 -4.05 -9.23 10.25
N GLU A 48 -4.36 -7.94 10.37
CA GLU A 48 -5.66 -7.49 10.85
C GLU A 48 -6.69 -7.62 9.72
N LYS A 49 -7.68 -8.51 9.89
CA LYS A 49 -8.78 -8.65 8.96
C LYS A 49 -9.90 -7.69 9.33
N ILE A 50 -10.11 -6.68 8.50
CA ILE A 50 -11.11 -5.64 8.73
C ILE A 50 -12.29 -5.83 7.78
N ALA A 51 -13.49 -5.96 8.35
CA ALA A 51 -14.74 -5.94 7.60
C ALA A 51 -15.36 -4.54 7.63
N TYR A 52 -16.00 -4.16 6.53
CA TYR A 52 -16.86 -3.00 6.45
C TYR A 52 -18.32 -3.43 6.24
N VAL A 53 -19.23 -2.88 7.03
CA VAL A 53 -20.68 -3.09 6.89
C VAL A 53 -21.35 -1.73 6.67
N LYS A 54 -21.98 -1.57 5.50
CA LYS A 54 -22.83 -0.42 5.19
C LYS A 54 -24.17 -0.55 5.90
N ILE A 55 -24.60 0.52 6.56
CA ILE A 55 -25.96 0.70 7.08
C ILE A 55 -26.50 2.04 6.57
N GLY A 56 -27.79 2.10 6.22
CA GLY A 56 -28.41 3.29 5.64
C GLY A 56 -28.60 3.20 4.12
N ASP A 57 -29.15 4.27 3.54
CA ASP A 57 -29.71 4.29 2.18
C ASP A 57 -28.98 5.25 1.22
N ASP A 58 -27.85 5.82 1.64
CA ASP A 58 -27.07 6.75 0.82
C ASP A 58 -25.71 6.17 0.36
N SER A 59 -24.96 6.90 -0.48
CA SER A 59 -23.66 6.45 -0.98
C SER A 59 -22.61 6.40 0.14
N HIS A 60 -21.71 5.44 -0.01
CA HIS A 60 -20.59 5.16 0.90
C HIS A 60 -19.29 4.89 0.11
N ASP A 61 -19.30 5.11 -1.20
CA ASP A 61 -18.24 4.64 -2.09
C ASP A 61 -16.94 5.36 -1.81
N ALA A 62 -17.00 6.68 -1.52
CA ALA A 62 -15.81 7.44 -1.13
C ALA A 62 -15.24 6.93 0.21
N PHE A 63 -16.08 6.57 1.17
CA PHE A 63 -15.64 6.04 2.46
C PHE A 63 -14.94 4.69 2.31
N LEU A 64 -15.58 3.74 1.61
CA LEU A 64 -15.02 2.40 1.42
C LEU A 64 -13.75 2.42 0.55
N ASN A 65 -13.71 3.22 -0.51
CA ASN A 65 -12.51 3.35 -1.33
C ASN A 65 -11.35 3.95 -0.52
N HIS A 66 -11.63 4.97 0.31
CA HIS A 66 -10.61 5.62 1.13
C HIS A 66 -10.13 4.71 2.28
N LEU A 67 -11.01 3.89 2.87
CA LEU A 67 -10.59 2.81 3.79
C LEU A 67 -9.59 1.85 3.12
N ARG A 68 -9.83 1.50 1.85
CA ARG A 68 -9.00 0.56 1.08
C ARG A 68 -7.65 1.13 0.63
N GLU A 69 -7.47 2.45 0.69
CA GLU A 69 -6.17 3.08 0.45
C GLU A 69 -5.18 2.83 1.61
N PHE A 70 -5.68 2.51 2.80
CA PHE A 70 -4.86 2.23 3.98
C PHE A 70 -4.52 0.75 4.17
N THR A 71 -5.50 -0.13 3.96
CA THR A 71 -5.32 -1.58 4.06
C THR A 71 -6.45 -2.32 3.33
N ASP A 72 -6.36 -3.65 3.22
CA ASP A 72 -7.45 -4.44 2.69
C ASP A 72 -8.68 -4.39 3.63
N VAL A 73 -9.84 -4.03 3.07
CA VAL A 73 -11.11 -3.94 3.78
C VAL A 73 -12.20 -4.61 2.95
N SER A 74 -12.73 -5.70 3.50
CA SER A 74 -13.77 -6.51 2.86
C SER A 74 -15.15 -5.93 3.17
N GLU A 75 -15.90 -5.59 2.12
CA GLU A 75 -17.30 -5.19 2.30
C GLU A 75 -18.19 -6.42 2.47
N ILE A 76 -18.95 -6.45 3.56
CA ILE A 76 -19.86 -7.54 3.88
C ILE A 76 -21.29 -7.09 3.65
N THR A 77 -21.91 -7.64 2.61
CA THR A 77 -23.31 -7.38 2.25
C THR A 77 -24.19 -8.60 2.47
N SER A 78 -25.41 -8.35 2.96
CA SER A 78 -26.51 -9.32 3.02
C SER A 78 -27.82 -8.58 3.33
N VAL A 79 -28.95 -9.25 3.14
CA VAL A 79 -30.27 -8.83 3.63
C VAL A 79 -30.57 -9.39 5.02
N SER A 80 -29.75 -10.31 5.54
CA SER A 80 -29.95 -10.97 6.83
C SER A 80 -28.78 -10.68 7.77
N ILE A 81 -29.12 -10.26 8.99
CA ILE A 81 -28.14 -10.04 10.04
C ILE A 81 -27.40 -11.33 10.43
N ASP A 82 -28.08 -12.48 10.46
CA ASP A 82 -27.45 -13.75 10.83
C ASP A 82 -26.36 -14.15 9.84
N THR A 83 -26.60 -13.89 8.55
CA THR A 83 -25.61 -14.10 7.48
C THR A 83 -24.43 -13.13 7.62
N ILE A 84 -24.68 -11.86 7.96
CA ILE A 84 -23.61 -10.89 8.23
C ILE A 84 -22.76 -11.39 9.40
N LEU A 85 -23.37 -11.71 10.54
CA LEU A 85 -22.68 -12.15 11.74
C LEU A 85 -21.84 -13.42 11.51
N SER A 86 -22.37 -14.38 10.71
CA SER A 86 -21.62 -15.57 10.29
C SER A 86 -20.37 -15.21 9.49
N LYS A 87 -20.49 -14.35 8.46
CA LYS A 87 -19.34 -13.89 7.66
C LYS A 87 -18.33 -13.11 8.49
N LEU A 88 -18.79 -12.33 9.47
CA LEU A 88 -17.92 -11.53 10.34
C LEU A 88 -17.07 -12.38 11.30
N GLN A 89 -17.34 -13.68 11.46
CA GLN A 89 -16.53 -14.56 12.31
C GLN A 89 -15.06 -14.59 11.91
N ASP A 90 -14.78 -14.52 10.60
CA ASP A 90 -13.43 -14.55 10.03
C ASP A 90 -12.66 -13.23 10.14
N PHE A 91 -13.27 -12.18 10.72
CA PHE A 91 -12.69 -10.83 10.83
C PHE A 91 -12.36 -10.47 12.27
N ASP A 92 -11.28 -9.71 12.46
CA ASP A 92 -10.81 -9.26 13.77
C ASP A 92 -11.53 -7.98 14.23
N LYS A 93 -11.96 -7.15 13.28
CA LYS A 93 -12.58 -5.85 13.53
C LYS A 93 -13.63 -5.52 12.49
N VAL A 94 -14.64 -4.75 12.91
CA VAL A 94 -15.71 -4.28 12.03
C VAL A 94 -15.78 -2.76 12.05
N ILE A 95 -15.82 -2.17 10.87
CA ILE A 95 -16.15 -0.76 10.66
C ILE A 95 -17.57 -0.71 10.13
N ILE A 96 -18.45 -0.01 10.84
CA ILE A 96 -19.82 0.26 10.39
C ILE A 96 -19.88 1.69 9.89
N GLY A 97 -20.30 1.87 8.64
CA GLY A 97 -20.66 3.19 8.10
C GLY A 97 -22.17 3.35 8.11
N PHE A 98 -22.69 4.30 8.88
CA PHE A 98 -24.09 4.70 8.82
C PHE A 98 -24.26 5.91 7.90
N HIS A 99 -24.85 5.70 6.72
CA HIS A 99 -24.93 6.68 5.63
C HIS A 99 -26.38 7.09 5.36
N LYS A 100 -26.71 8.36 5.62
CA LYS A 100 -28.02 8.96 5.29
C LYS A 100 -27.83 10.24 4.51
N ALA A 101 -28.78 10.54 3.63
CA ALA A 101 -28.75 11.75 2.82
C ALA A 101 -28.83 13.02 3.67
N ASP A 102 -28.05 14.03 3.31
CA ASP A 102 -28.04 15.36 3.95
C ASP A 102 -29.23 16.25 3.54
N ASN A 103 -30.40 15.66 3.27
CA ASN A 103 -31.59 16.41 2.89
C ASN A 103 -32.47 16.72 4.11
N ILE A 104 -32.95 17.97 4.20
CA ILE A 104 -33.88 18.44 5.24
C ILE A 104 -35.22 17.68 5.18
N TRP A 105 -35.62 17.22 3.99
CA TRP A 105 -36.92 16.56 3.76
C TRP A 105 -36.92 15.04 3.94
N LYS A 106 -35.75 14.42 4.19
CA LYS A 106 -35.64 12.96 4.40
C LYS A 106 -35.50 12.63 5.88
N LYS A 107 -36.05 11.48 6.29
CA LYS A 107 -35.85 10.95 7.65
C LYS A 107 -34.41 10.45 7.77
N ASN A 108 -33.66 11.09 8.66
CA ASN A 108 -32.25 10.77 8.88
C ASN A 108 -32.01 9.84 10.08
N ASN A 109 -33.07 9.49 10.80
CA ASN A 109 -32.98 8.63 11.97
C ASN A 109 -32.82 7.16 11.55
N PRO A 110 -31.95 6.39 12.22
CA PRO A 110 -31.86 4.96 12.04
C PRO A 110 -33.22 4.26 12.24
N THR A 111 -33.52 3.28 11.41
CA THR A 111 -34.67 2.40 11.62
C THR A 111 -34.40 1.39 12.74
N SER A 112 -35.46 0.78 13.30
CA SER A 112 -35.32 -0.26 14.32
C SER A 112 -34.51 -1.47 13.84
N GLU A 113 -34.52 -1.75 12.54
CA GLU A 113 -33.69 -2.80 11.94
C GLU A 113 -32.22 -2.40 11.87
N GLU A 114 -31.93 -1.19 11.37
CA GLU A 114 -30.56 -0.64 11.31
C GLU A 114 -29.92 -0.60 12.72
N ILE A 115 -30.66 -0.17 13.74
CA ILE A 115 -30.20 -0.17 15.15
C ILE A 115 -29.93 -1.59 15.63
N ARG A 116 -30.81 -2.55 15.29
CA ARG A 116 -30.61 -3.96 15.65
C ARG A 116 -29.32 -4.49 15.05
N TRP A 117 -29.01 -4.16 13.81
CA TRP A 117 -27.78 -4.59 13.16
C TRP A 117 -26.54 -4.02 13.85
N ILE A 118 -26.51 -2.71 14.14
CA ILE A 118 -25.42 -2.05 14.88
C ILE A 118 -25.19 -2.74 16.23
N ASN A 119 -26.26 -2.96 16.99
CA ASN A 119 -26.17 -3.56 18.31
C ASN A 119 -25.74 -5.04 18.26
N SER A 120 -26.24 -5.81 17.29
CA SER A 120 -25.87 -7.22 17.12
C SER A 120 -24.42 -7.40 16.71
N ILE A 121 -23.91 -6.56 15.79
CA ILE A 121 -22.52 -6.61 15.33
C ILE A 121 -21.57 -6.22 16.47
N SER A 122 -21.83 -5.07 17.11
CA SER A 122 -20.97 -4.56 18.19
C SER A 122 -20.90 -5.48 19.40
N LYS A 123 -21.93 -6.30 19.65
CA LYS A 123 -21.89 -7.32 20.71
C LYS A 123 -20.93 -8.48 20.41
N GLN A 124 -20.64 -8.77 19.15
CA GLN A 124 -19.84 -9.94 18.76
C GLN A 124 -18.40 -9.62 18.39
N LYS A 125 -18.13 -8.41 17.87
CA LYS A 125 -16.84 -8.04 17.32
C LYS A 125 -16.45 -6.63 17.74
N PRO A 126 -15.15 -6.37 17.96
CA PRO A 126 -14.65 -5.01 18.14
C PRO A 126 -15.12 -4.12 17.00
N THR A 127 -15.87 -3.05 17.32
CA THR A 127 -16.61 -2.28 16.33
C THR A 127 -16.34 -0.79 16.42
N ILE A 128 -16.00 -0.18 15.27
CA ILE A 128 -15.96 1.26 15.08
C ILE A 128 -17.20 1.69 14.28
N LEU A 129 -18.04 2.53 14.87
CA LEU A 129 -19.18 3.14 14.19
C LEU A 129 -18.81 4.54 13.67
N ALA A 130 -18.85 4.73 12.36
CA ALA A 130 -18.78 6.03 11.69
C ALA A 130 -20.17 6.49 11.28
N PHE A 131 -20.62 7.63 11.81
CA PHE A 131 -22.00 8.09 11.66
C PHE A 131 -22.09 9.35 10.79
N PHE A 132 -22.41 9.14 9.52
CA PHE A 132 -22.54 10.17 8.47
C PHE A 132 -23.98 10.68 8.42
N SER A 133 -24.40 11.31 9.52
CA SER A 133 -25.69 11.99 9.62
C SER A 133 -25.65 12.99 10.78
N ARG A 134 -26.79 13.60 11.11
CA ARG A 134 -26.87 14.66 12.13
C ARG A 134 -26.77 14.10 13.56
N PRO A 135 -26.19 14.83 14.53
CA PRO A 135 -26.11 14.39 15.93
C PRO A 135 -27.48 14.01 16.53
N TYR A 136 -28.53 14.77 16.20
CA TYR A 136 -29.90 14.53 16.68
C TYR A 136 -30.53 13.24 16.17
N SER A 137 -29.97 12.64 15.11
CA SER A 137 -30.45 11.37 14.58
C SER A 137 -29.90 10.16 15.33
N VAL A 138 -28.92 10.37 16.23
CA VAL A 138 -28.38 9.33 17.09
C VAL A 138 -29.38 9.02 18.22
N THR A 139 -30.00 7.85 18.14
CA THR A 139 -31.04 7.43 19.09
C THR A 139 -30.44 6.82 20.35
N SER A 140 -31.16 6.91 21.47
CA SER A 140 -30.76 6.26 22.74
C SER A 140 -30.83 4.73 22.70
N THR A 141 -31.39 4.16 21.63
CA THR A 141 -31.51 2.72 21.41
C THR A 141 -30.27 2.07 20.80
N ILE A 142 -29.32 2.87 20.30
CA ILE A 142 -27.98 2.39 19.97
C ILE A 142 -27.28 2.08 21.30
N ASN A 143 -26.75 0.87 21.43
CA ASN A 143 -26.08 0.45 22.64
C ASN A 143 -24.60 0.87 22.61
N PHE A 144 -24.30 2.04 23.16
CA PHE A 144 -22.92 2.52 23.27
C PHE A 144 -22.04 1.68 24.19
N SER A 145 -22.61 0.84 25.06
CA SER A 145 -21.81 -0.01 25.95
C SER A 145 -21.13 -1.18 25.22
N THR A 146 -21.58 -1.53 24.01
CA THR A 146 -20.98 -2.60 23.20
C THR A 146 -20.15 -2.06 22.04
N LEU A 147 -20.19 -0.75 21.77
CA LEU A 147 -19.33 -0.12 20.77
C LEU A 147 -17.95 0.15 21.34
N ASP A 148 -16.90 -0.07 20.56
CA ASP A 148 -15.54 0.25 20.98
C ASP A 148 -15.13 1.64 20.48
N GLY A 149 -15.50 1.98 19.25
CA GLY A 149 -15.26 3.26 18.63
C GLY A 149 -16.54 3.92 18.13
N PHE A 150 -16.68 5.23 18.33
CA PHE A 150 -17.78 6.01 17.75
C PHE A 150 -17.28 7.35 17.23
N ILE A 151 -17.46 7.59 15.94
CA ILE A 151 -17.08 8.83 15.25
C ILE A 151 -18.34 9.50 14.69
N MET A 152 -18.57 10.73 15.12
CA MET A 152 -19.62 11.61 14.61
C MET A 152 -19.09 12.39 13.41
N ALA A 153 -19.53 12.02 12.20
CA ALA A 153 -19.07 12.62 10.94
C ALA A 153 -19.96 13.78 10.44
N TYR A 154 -21.15 13.97 11.02
CA TYR A 154 -22.14 15.04 10.78
C TYR A 154 -22.84 15.03 9.42
N GLN A 155 -22.09 14.91 8.32
CA GLN A 155 -22.60 14.96 6.95
C GLN A 155 -22.13 13.74 6.18
N ASN A 156 -22.92 13.33 5.18
CA ASN A 156 -22.57 12.27 4.24
C ASN A 156 -22.10 12.84 2.91
N ASN A 157 -20.94 13.49 2.94
CA ASN A 157 -20.32 14.08 1.76
C ASN A 157 -18.93 13.48 1.52
N LYS A 158 -18.32 13.79 0.37
CA LYS A 158 -17.00 13.26 0.00
C LYS A 158 -15.92 13.60 1.05
N PHE A 159 -15.91 14.82 1.59
CA PHE A 159 -14.90 15.25 2.56
C PHE A 159 -14.96 14.44 3.85
N THR A 160 -16.14 14.29 4.44
CA THR A 160 -16.29 13.53 5.69
C THR A 160 -16.01 12.05 5.46
N GLN A 161 -16.44 11.49 4.33
CA GLN A 161 -16.13 10.11 3.95
C GLN A 161 -14.63 9.87 3.73
N GLN A 162 -13.83 10.87 3.37
CA GLN A 162 -12.36 10.74 3.26
C GLN A 162 -11.64 11.03 4.59
N LEU A 163 -12.12 12.00 5.37
CA LEU A 163 -11.49 12.36 6.64
C LEU A 163 -11.70 11.32 7.76
N VAL A 164 -12.82 10.61 7.76
CA VAL A 164 -13.08 9.61 8.81
C VAL A 164 -12.11 8.43 8.75
N PRO A 165 -11.80 7.81 7.59
CA PRO A 165 -10.75 6.81 7.51
C PRO A 165 -9.37 7.36 7.89
N ASP A 166 -9.06 8.61 7.56
CA ASP A 166 -7.81 9.26 8.00
C ASP A 166 -7.69 9.24 9.54
N ILE A 167 -8.80 9.48 10.24
CA ILE A 167 -8.88 9.38 11.71
C ILE A 167 -8.80 7.93 12.19
N ILE A 168 -9.51 7.01 11.53
CA ILE A 168 -9.52 5.57 11.88
C ILE A 168 -8.11 4.98 11.78
N PHE A 169 -7.33 5.34 10.77
CA PHE A 169 -5.98 4.81 10.56
C PHE A 169 -4.88 5.73 11.09
N GLY A 170 -5.23 6.90 11.61
CA GLY A 170 -4.32 7.82 12.31
C GLY A 170 -3.35 8.55 11.41
N SER A 171 -3.69 8.75 10.13
CA SER A 171 -3.02 9.77 9.33
C SER A 171 -3.37 11.17 9.83
N ASN A 172 -4.61 11.36 10.30
CA ASN A 172 -5.04 12.57 11.03
C ASN A 172 -5.61 12.21 12.42
N GLY A 173 -5.54 13.15 13.36
CA GLY A 173 -6.17 13.03 14.68
C GLY A 173 -7.54 13.73 14.73
N SER A 174 -8.51 13.16 15.44
CA SER A 174 -9.75 13.87 15.76
C SER A 174 -9.51 14.87 16.88
N LYS A 175 -10.11 16.04 16.75
CA LYS A 175 -10.08 17.13 17.75
C LYS A 175 -11.43 17.86 17.88
N GLY A 176 -12.43 17.44 17.11
CA GLY A 176 -13.75 18.04 17.11
C GLY A 176 -14.44 17.92 18.47
N LYS A 177 -15.41 18.81 18.69
CA LYS A 177 -16.24 18.85 19.89
C LYS A 177 -17.70 18.97 19.45
N LEU A 178 -18.59 18.25 20.13
CA LEU A 178 -20.02 18.31 19.83
C LEU A 178 -20.56 19.72 20.02
N PRO A 179 -21.26 20.29 19.02
CA PRO A 179 -21.95 21.57 19.19
C PRO A 179 -23.25 21.43 19.99
N VAL A 180 -23.75 20.20 20.16
CA VAL A 180 -25.05 19.88 20.77
C VAL A 180 -24.96 18.58 21.57
N SER A 181 -25.75 18.42 22.62
CA SER A 181 -25.82 17.14 23.33
C SER A 181 -26.50 16.08 22.46
N ILE A 182 -25.97 14.87 22.46
CA ILE A 182 -26.62 13.68 21.91
C ILE A 182 -27.18 12.93 23.11
N ASN A 183 -28.52 12.95 23.24
CA ASN A 183 -29.28 12.31 24.31
C ASN A 183 -28.61 12.50 25.70
N GLU A 184 -28.65 11.50 26.58
CA GLU A 184 -27.99 11.57 27.89
C GLU A 184 -26.53 11.08 27.87
N PHE A 185 -26.10 10.38 26.81
CA PHE A 185 -24.79 9.72 26.74
C PHE A 185 -23.65 10.70 26.44
N PHE A 186 -23.87 11.70 25.57
CA PHE A 186 -22.81 12.65 25.18
C PHE A 186 -23.30 14.09 25.33
N LYS A 187 -22.73 14.82 26.29
CA LYS A 187 -23.08 16.23 26.52
C LYS A 187 -22.43 17.13 25.46
N VAL A 188 -23.00 18.31 25.24
CA VAL A 188 -22.37 19.38 24.44
C VAL A 188 -20.91 19.59 24.84
N SER A 189 -20.05 19.91 23.87
CA SER A 189 -18.59 20.02 24.01
C SER A 189 -17.86 18.71 24.34
N THR A 190 -18.53 17.56 24.28
CA THR A 190 -17.85 16.25 24.32
C THR A 190 -17.11 15.99 23.02
N GLY A 191 -15.93 15.40 23.12
CA GLY A 191 -15.11 14.97 21.99
C GLY A 191 -13.73 14.54 22.46
N LEU A 192 -13.33 13.33 22.09
CA LEU A 192 -12.05 12.73 22.43
C LEU A 192 -10.99 13.16 21.41
N LYS A 193 -9.79 13.49 21.90
CA LYS A 193 -8.65 13.70 21.02
C LYS A 193 -8.04 12.34 20.67
N THR A 194 -7.81 12.07 19.38
CA THR A 194 -7.06 10.88 18.95
C THR A 194 -5.67 11.30 18.44
N ASN A 195 -4.73 10.35 18.45
CA ASN A 195 -3.34 10.61 18.08
C ASN A 195 -3.10 10.36 16.59
N GLU A 196 -2.26 11.19 15.98
CA GLU A 196 -1.64 10.93 14.68
C GLU A 196 -0.46 9.97 14.86
N ILE A 197 -0.26 9.05 13.91
CA ILE A 197 0.81 8.03 13.95
C ILE A 197 1.80 8.13 12.78
N ASN A 198 1.95 9.33 12.21
CA ASN A 198 2.83 9.62 11.06
C ASN A 198 2.56 8.73 9.84
N ARG A 199 1.35 8.22 9.71
CA ARG A 199 0.88 7.51 8.51
C ARG A 199 0.61 8.55 7.42
N LEU A 200 0.94 8.24 6.17
CA LEU A 200 0.56 9.13 5.07
C LEU A 200 -0.96 9.29 5.01
N GLY A 201 -1.43 10.53 5.07
CA GLY A 201 -2.83 10.90 4.86
C GLY A 201 -3.08 11.41 3.45
N PHE A 202 -4.26 11.96 3.22
CA PHE A 202 -4.64 12.55 1.95
C PHE A 202 -5.15 13.96 2.17
N ASN A 203 -4.76 14.92 1.34
CA ASN A 203 -5.20 16.30 1.50
C ASN A 203 -5.24 17.04 0.17
N SER A 204 -5.87 18.22 0.17
CA SER A 204 -5.74 19.16 -0.93
C SER A 204 -4.29 19.65 -1.06
N PRO A 205 -3.80 19.90 -2.29
CA PRO A 205 -2.48 20.51 -2.52
C PRO A 205 -2.27 21.83 -1.75
N GLU A 206 -3.29 22.68 -1.69
CA GLU A 206 -3.24 24.01 -1.09
C GLU A 206 -2.94 23.93 0.41
N ASN A 207 -3.52 22.94 1.10
CA ASN A 207 -3.29 22.72 2.53
C ASN A 207 -1.84 22.36 2.87
N VAL A 208 -1.04 21.92 1.90
CA VAL A 208 0.41 21.70 2.06
C VAL A 208 1.26 22.75 1.34
N GLY A 209 0.63 23.82 0.84
CA GLY A 209 1.28 24.93 0.15
C GLY A 209 1.74 24.59 -1.27
N ILE A 210 1.00 23.72 -1.97
CA ILE A 210 1.17 23.43 -3.39
C ILE A 210 -0.04 23.99 -4.15
N ASP A 211 0.22 24.58 -5.30
CA ASP A 211 -0.79 25.07 -6.23
C ASP A 211 -1.32 23.91 -7.07
N ALA A 212 -2.62 23.59 -6.98
CA ALA A 212 -3.22 22.47 -7.70
C ALA A 212 -3.15 22.62 -9.23
N GLU A 213 -3.24 23.84 -9.77
CA GLU A 213 -3.19 24.08 -11.21
C GLU A 213 -1.80 23.76 -11.78
N LYS A 214 -0.75 24.19 -11.08
CA LYS A 214 0.64 23.83 -11.43
C LYS A 214 0.88 22.33 -11.27
N LEU A 215 0.33 21.73 -10.22
CA LEU A 215 0.44 20.28 -9.97
C LEU A 215 -0.21 19.46 -11.11
N ALA A 216 -1.33 19.94 -11.64
CA ALA A 216 -2.00 19.34 -12.81
C ALA A 216 -1.15 19.38 -14.09
N GLY A 217 -0.07 20.18 -14.14
CA GLY A 217 0.91 20.13 -15.23
C GLY A 217 1.59 18.77 -15.39
N ILE A 218 1.63 17.94 -14.34
CA ILE A 218 2.13 16.56 -14.39
C ILE A 218 1.34 15.73 -15.41
N ASP A 219 0.01 15.88 -15.45
CA ASP A 219 -0.86 15.17 -16.39
C ASP A 219 -0.35 15.35 -17.83
N SER A 220 0.00 16.58 -18.21
CA SER A 220 0.48 16.89 -19.57
C SER A 220 1.82 16.22 -19.91
N ILE A 221 2.73 16.13 -18.93
CA ILE A 221 4.03 15.47 -19.11
C ILE A 221 3.83 13.97 -19.31
N VAL A 222 2.99 13.33 -18.48
CA VAL A 222 2.71 11.90 -18.59
C VAL A 222 1.96 11.59 -19.89
N LEU A 223 0.95 12.38 -20.24
CA LEU A 223 0.21 12.23 -21.49
C LEU A 223 1.12 12.41 -22.71
N LYS A 224 2.09 13.33 -22.66
CA LYS A 224 3.09 13.44 -23.73
C LYS A 224 3.90 12.15 -23.88
N ALA A 225 4.41 11.59 -22.79
CA ALA A 225 5.15 10.32 -22.82
C ALA A 225 4.32 9.17 -23.42
N ILE A 226 3.01 9.13 -23.11
CA ILE A 226 2.08 8.13 -23.67
C ILE A 226 1.84 8.38 -25.17
N ASN A 227 1.53 9.62 -25.54
CA ASN A 227 1.23 9.99 -26.93
C ASN A 227 2.44 9.79 -27.86
N GLU A 228 3.65 10.04 -27.36
CA GLU A 228 4.92 9.81 -28.08
C GLU A 228 5.41 8.35 -27.97
N LYS A 229 4.59 7.45 -27.41
CA LYS A 229 4.88 6.02 -27.25
C LYS A 229 6.15 5.70 -26.45
N MET A 230 6.52 6.53 -25.47
CA MET A 230 7.61 6.24 -24.53
C MET A 230 7.20 5.23 -23.45
N THR A 231 5.91 5.21 -23.10
CA THR A 231 5.30 4.23 -22.19
C THR A 231 3.82 4.03 -22.58
N PRO A 232 3.22 2.84 -22.43
CA PRO A 232 1.79 2.65 -22.69
C PRO A 232 0.90 3.26 -21.60
N GLY A 233 1.40 3.33 -20.36
CA GLY A 233 0.69 3.83 -19.19
C GLY A 233 1.63 4.16 -18.05
N ALA A 234 1.10 4.80 -17.00
CA ALA A 234 1.88 5.20 -15.84
C ALA A 234 1.00 5.41 -14.61
N GLN A 235 1.59 5.21 -13.43
CA GLN A 235 1.05 5.65 -12.15
C GLN A 235 1.97 6.73 -11.57
N VAL A 236 1.39 7.79 -11.01
CA VAL A 236 2.14 8.87 -10.38
C VAL A 236 1.51 9.24 -9.04
N VAL A 237 2.33 9.25 -7.99
CA VAL A 237 1.96 9.69 -6.64
C VAL A 237 2.89 10.81 -6.18
N ILE A 238 2.34 11.86 -5.57
CA ILE A 238 3.09 12.94 -4.94
C ILE A 238 2.59 13.11 -3.52
N ALA A 239 3.51 13.05 -2.56
CA ALA A 239 3.24 13.32 -1.16
C ALA A 239 4.11 14.49 -0.65
N ARG A 240 3.52 15.35 0.18
CA ARG A 240 4.21 16.47 0.83
C ARG A 240 3.67 16.65 2.25
N LYS A 241 4.57 16.87 3.21
CA LYS A 241 4.22 17.05 4.64
C LYS A 241 3.29 15.94 5.17
N GLY A 242 3.62 14.68 4.87
CA GLY A 242 2.84 13.52 5.33
C GLY A 242 1.51 13.30 4.61
N ASN A 243 1.20 14.05 3.54
CA ASN A 243 -0.08 13.94 2.84
C ASN A 243 0.14 13.64 1.35
N VAL A 244 -0.56 12.65 0.83
CA VAL A 244 -0.75 12.40 -0.60
C VAL A 244 -1.67 13.49 -1.15
N ILE A 245 -1.17 14.25 -2.13
CA ILE A 245 -1.87 15.39 -2.73
C ILE A 245 -2.13 15.20 -4.22
N TYR A 246 -1.61 14.11 -4.78
CA TYR A 246 -1.80 13.73 -6.16
C TYR A 246 -1.56 12.23 -6.28
N GLN A 247 -2.53 11.51 -6.83
CA GLN A 247 -2.43 10.09 -7.13
C GLN A 247 -3.28 9.79 -8.36
N LYS A 248 -2.65 9.52 -9.50
CA LYS A 248 -3.35 9.29 -10.76
C LYS A 248 -2.70 8.16 -11.55
N SER A 249 -3.55 7.48 -12.32
CA SER A 249 -3.16 6.48 -13.31
C SER A 249 -3.51 6.97 -14.72
N PHE A 250 -2.67 6.63 -15.70
CA PHE A 250 -2.75 7.09 -17.07
C PHE A 250 -2.53 5.94 -18.05
N GLY A 251 -3.13 6.05 -19.24
CA GLY A 251 -2.87 5.14 -20.35
C GLY A 251 -3.46 3.74 -20.15
N THR A 252 -2.80 2.75 -20.74
CA THR A 252 -3.20 1.34 -20.77
C THR A 252 -2.03 0.43 -20.40
N HIS A 253 -2.30 -0.85 -20.15
CA HIS A 253 -1.25 -1.81 -19.74
C HIS A 253 -0.21 -2.04 -20.85
N THR A 254 -0.66 -2.13 -22.10
CA THR A 254 0.21 -2.16 -23.30
C THR A 254 -0.30 -1.18 -24.35
N TYR A 255 0.51 -0.91 -25.39
CA TYR A 255 0.15 0.04 -26.45
C TYR A 255 -1.09 -0.36 -27.26
N ASN A 256 -1.41 -1.65 -27.33
CA ASN A 256 -2.53 -2.19 -28.10
C ASN A 256 -3.72 -2.61 -27.22
N ASP A 257 -3.60 -2.42 -25.91
CA ASP A 257 -4.63 -2.82 -24.95
C ASP A 257 -5.72 -1.74 -24.81
N THR A 258 -6.90 -2.16 -24.35
CA THR A 258 -8.00 -1.28 -23.94
C THR A 258 -8.13 -1.19 -22.41
N ILE A 259 -7.45 -2.06 -21.66
CA ILE A 259 -7.45 -2.06 -20.19
C ILE A 259 -6.67 -0.85 -19.68
N LYS A 260 -7.36 0.01 -18.92
CA LYS A 260 -6.78 1.20 -18.30
C LYS A 260 -5.97 0.83 -17.07
N VAL A 261 -4.84 1.51 -16.91
CA VAL A 261 -4.05 1.45 -15.66
C VAL A 261 -4.91 1.95 -14.50
N LYS A 262 -4.88 1.22 -13.39
CA LYS A 262 -5.52 1.54 -12.11
C LYS A 262 -4.44 1.77 -11.07
N ASN A 263 -4.73 2.54 -10.01
CA ASN A 263 -3.80 2.76 -8.89
C ASN A 263 -3.45 1.46 -8.12
N THR A 264 -4.20 0.38 -8.34
CA THR A 264 -4.02 -0.94 -7.73
C THR A 264 -3.21 -1.90 -8.60
N ASP A 265 -2.83 -1.51 -9.81
CA ASP A 265 -2.02 -2.35 -10.68
C ASP A 265 -0.56 -2.40 -10.16
N LEU A 266 0.07 -3.56 -10.30
CA LEU A 266 1.41 -3.85 -9.81
C LEU A 266 2.42 -3.79 -10.96
N TYR A 267 3.52 -3.10 -10.70
CA TYR A 267 4.66 -3.00 -11.61
C TYR A 267 5.87 -3.73 -11.03
N ASP A 268 6.66 -4.37 -11.89
CA ASP A 268 8.02 -4.75 -11.50
C ASP A 268 8.85 -3.49 -11.22
N VAL A 269 9.45 -3.42 -10.03
CA VAL A 269 10.22 -2.25 -9.57
C VAL A 269 11.73 -2.41 -9.77
N ALA A 270 12.15 -3.50 -10.39
CA ALA A 270 13.51 -3.84 -10.77
C ALA A 270 14.53 -3.50 -9.67
N SER A 271 15.47 -2.60 -9.96
CA SER A 271 16.56 -2.25 -9.05
C SER A 271 16.11 -1.55 -7.76
N LEU A 272 14.88 -1.03 -7.65
CA LEU A 272 14.36 -0.52 -6.37
C LEU A 272 14.28 -1.63 -5.32
N THR A 273 14.21 -2.90 -5.72
CA THR A 273 14.28 -4.06 -4.81
C THR A 273 15.49 -4.01 -3.87
N LYS A 274 16.61 -3.43 -4.33
CA LYS A 274 17.83 -3.26 -3.52
C LYS A 274 17.56 -2.47 -2.23
N ILE A 275 16.82 -1.37 -2.34
CA ILE A 275 16.52 -0.47 -1.22
C ILE A 275 15.20 -0.81 -0.51
N LEU A 276 14.26 -1.48 -1.20
CA LEU A 276 12.98 -1.88 -0.63
C LEU A 276 13.04 -3.21 0.13
N ALA A 277 14.00 -4.08 -0.20
CA ALA A 277 14.07 -5.42 0.38
C ALA A 277 15.44 -5.76 0.99
N THR A 278 16.50 -5.79 0.18
CA THR A 278 17.81 -6.28 0.61
C THR A 278 18.45 -5.37 1.66
N LEU A 279 18.52 -4.07 1.40
CA LEU A 279 19.13 -3.11 2.29
C LEU A 279 18.45 -3.05 3.67
N PRO A 280 17.13 -2.88 3.82
CA PRO A 280 16.50 -2.82 5.15
C PRO A 280 16.67 -4.14 5.92
N SER A 281 16.59 -5.28 5.24
CA SER A 281 16.85 -6.60 5.87
C SER A 281 18.29 -6.74 6.36
N LEU A 282 19.25 -6.19 5.61
CA LEU A 282 20.65 -6.16 6.00
C LEU A 282 20.90 -5.21 7.17
N MET A 283 20.27 -4.03 7.16
CA MET A 283 20.42 -3.04 8.21
C MET A 283 19.87 -3.55 9.54
N GLN A 284 18.84 -4.42 9.55
CA GLN A 284 18.43 -5.13 10.77
C GLN A 284 19.52 -6.04 11.36
N ILE A 285 20.38 -6.62 10.52
CA ILE A 285 21.51 -7.46 10.97
C ILE A 285 22.64 -6.54 11.50
N TYR A 286 22.89 -5.44 10.80
CA TYR A 286 23.84 -4.40 11.21
C TYR A 286 23.47 -3.77 12.57
N ASP A 287 22.22 -3.34 12.76
CA ASP A 287 21.74 -2.70 14.00
C ASP A 287 21.81 -3.65 15.21
N LYS A 288 21.79 -4.96 14.98
CA LYS A 288 22.01 -5.98 16.02
C LYS A 288 23.49 -6.21 16.36
N GLY A 289 24.41 -5.50 15.71
CA GLY A 289 25.85 -5.62 15.91
C GLY A 289 26.46 -6.91 15.34
N VAL A 290 25.74 -7.65 14.50
CA VAL A 290 26.22 -8.93 13.93
C VAL A 290 27.29 -8.70 12.85
N ILE A 291 27.17 -7.59 12.10
CA ILE A 291 28.14 -7.13 11.11
C ILE A 291 28.33 -5.63 11.27
N THR A 292 29.46 -5.13 10.78
CA THR A 292 29.77 -3.71 10.65
C THR A 292 29.97 -3.37 9.17
N LEU A 293 30.09 -2.08 8.85
CA LEU A 293 30.40 -1.63 7.49
C LEU A 293 31.79 -2.12 7.03
N ASP A 294 32.70 -2.40 7.96
CA ASP A 294 34.04 -2.91 7.67
C ASP A 294 34.12 -4.44 7.65
N THR A 295 33.02 -5.15 7.94
CA THR A 295 33.03 -6.62 7.93
C THR A 295 33.37 -7.15 6.53
N PRO A 296 34.42 -7.99 6.39
CA PRO A 296 34.85 -8.49 5.10
C PRO A 296 33.98 -9.64 4.61
N LEU A 297 33.89 -9.79 3.29
CA LEU A 297 33.04 -10.76 2.64
C LEU A 297 33.34 -12.22 3.03
N LYS A 298 34.61 -12.56 3.31
CA LYS A 298 35.01 -13.90 3.78
C LYS A 298 34.40 -14.29 5.13
N GLU A 299 34.05 -13.32 5.96
CA GLU A 299 33.39 -13.52 7.25
C GLU A 299 31.88 -13.65 7.07
N MET A 300 31.30 -12.82 6.20
CA MET A 300 29.88 -12.90 5.85
C MET A 300 29.53 -14.23 5.16
N LEU A 301 30.31 -14.60 4.13
CA LEU A 301 30.07 -15.76 3.28
C LEU A 301 31.38 -16.55 3.08
N PRO A 302 31.58 -17.65 3.83
CA PRO A 302 32.82 -18.44 3.78
C PRO A 302 33.23 -18.96 2.38
N VAL A 303 32.30 -19.08 1.43
CA VAL A 303 32.58 -19.47 0.04
C VAL A 303 33.52 -18.48 -0.68
N PHE A 304 33.63 -17.24 -0.19
CA PHE A 304 34.54 -16.24 -0.73
C PHE A 304 35.97 -16.31 -0.15
N LYS A 305 36.25 -17.17 0.84
CA LYS A 305 37.62 -17.37 1.36
C LYS A 305 38.55 -17.77 0.23
N LYS A 306 39.76 -17.19 0.18
CA LYS A 306 40.77 -17.38 -0.88
C LYS A 306 40.35 -16.91 -2.28
N SER A 307 39.24 -16.19 -2.40
CA SER A 307 38.88 -15.51 -3.65
C SER A 307 39.53 -14.13 -3.73
N ASN A 308 39.61 -13.56 -4.92
CA ASN A 308 40.04 -12.16 -5.10
C ASN A 308 39.09 -11.13 -4.47
N LYS A 309 37.96 -11.55 -3.87
CA LYS A 309 36.95 -10.69 -3.23
C LYS A 309 36.92 -10.86 -1.72
N GLU A 310 37.76 -11.72 -1.15
CA GLU A 310 37.61 -12.17 0.24
C GLU A 310 37.66 -11.05 1.28
N ASN A 311 38.43 -9.99 1.01
CA ASN A 311 38.61 -8.83 1.89
C ASN A 311 37.73 -7.63 1.50
N LYS A 312 36.83 -7.79 0.53
CA LYS A 312 35.89 -6.72 0.18
C LYS A 312 34.90 -6.52 1.31
N THR A 313 34.77 -5.29 1.78
CA THR A 313 33.96 -4.91 2.93
C THR A 313 32.51 -4.72 2.55
N LEU A 314 31.63 -4.74 3.57
CA LEU A 314 30.23 -4.40 3.39
C LEU A 314 30.06 -2.97 2.81
N LEU A 315 30.84 -2.00 3.30
CA LEU A 315 30.81 -0.62 2.84
C LEU A 315 31.11 -0.52 1.34
N GLU A 316 32.20 -1.15 0.89
CA GLU A 316 32.57 -1.18 -0.52
C GLU A 316 31.46 -1.81 -1.39
N MET A 317 30.76 -2.84 -0.89
CA MET A 317 29.66 -3.48 -1.62
C MET A 317 28.44 -2.56 -1.75
N LEU A 318 28.05 -1.89 -0.65
CA LEU A 318 26.91 -0.97 -0.60
C LEU A 318 27.17 0.32 -1.37
N SER A 319 28.42 0.81 -1.38
CA SER A 319 28.81 2.01 -2.13
C SER A 319 29.13 1.73 -3.59
N HIS A 320 28.99 0.48 -4.07
CA HIS A 320 29.36 0.05 -5.42
C HIS A 320 30.86 0.32 -5.76
N GLN A 321 31.75 0.22 -4.77
CA GLN A 321 33.19 0.43 -4.91
C GLN A 321 34.02 -0.84 -4.65
N ALA A 322 33.36 -2.00 -4.51
CA ALA A 322 34.04 -3.28 -4.34
C ALA A 322 34.82 -3.76 -5.57
N GLY A 323 34.78 -3.03 -6.70
CA GLY A 323 35.44 -3.41 -7.95
C GLY A 323 34.78 -4.63 -8.62
N PHE A 324 33.53 -4.92 -8.30
CA PHE A 324 32.80 -6.04 -8.90
C PHE A 324 32.41 -5.75 -10.36
N GLN A 325 32.26 -6.81 -11.17
CA GLN A 325 31.64 -6.70 -12.48
C GLN A 325 30.21 -6.17 -12.34
N ALA A 326 29.74 -5.43 -13.34
CA ALA A 326 28.40 -4.81 -13.27
C ALA A 326 27.28 -5.86 -13.22
N TRP A 327 27.31 -6.83 -14.13
CA TRP A 327 26.31 -7.90 -14.21
C TRP A 327 26.86 -9.10 -15.00
N GLU A 328 26.19 -10.25 -14.92
CA GLU A 328 26.44 -11.43 -15.76
C GLU A 328 25.09 -12.06 -16.17
N ALA A 329 24.93 -12.38 -17.46
CA ALA A 329 23.75 -13.06 -17.99
C ALA A 329 23.79 -14.57 -17.68
N PHE A 330 23.62 -14.95 -16.41
CA PHE A 330 23.76 -16.34 -15.96
C PHE A 330 22.90 -17.34 -16.75
N TYR A 331 21.71 -16.92 -17.18
CA TYR A 331 20.77 -17.75 -17.94
C TYR A 331 21.30 -18.20 -19.30
N LEU A 332 22.24 -17.49 -19.93
CA LEU A 332 22.76 -17.89 -21.26
C LEU A 332 23.42 -19.27 -21.22
N LYS A 333 24.04 -19.65 -20.09
CA LYS A 333 24.65 -20.96 -19.88
C LYS A 333 23.62 -22.08 -19.65
N THR A 334 22.34 -21.73 -19.55
CA THR A 334 21.23 -22.67 -19.32
C THR A 334 20.42 -22.96 -20.59
N LEU A 335 20.83 -22.37 -21.72
CA LEU A 335 20.18 -22.57 -23.01
C LEU A 335 20.86 -23.70 -23.81
N ASP A 336 20.12 -24.31 -24.74
CA ASP A 336 20.66 -25.26 -25.71
C ASP A 336 21.26 -24.55 -26.94
N LYS A 337 21.63 -25.32 -27.96
CA LYS A 337 22.27 -24.78 -29.18
C LYS A 337 21.30 -23.92 -29.99
N GLU A 338 20.00 -24.19 -29.86
CA GLU A 338 18.88 -23.49 -30.48
C GLU A 338 18.41 -22.29 -29.65
N LYS A 339 19.13 -21.95 -28.57
CA LYS A 339 18.83 -20.86 -27.62
C LYS A 339 17.49 -21.05 -26.89
N ARG A 340 17.06 -22.29 -26.68
CA ARG A 340 15.89 -22.64 -25.88
C ARG A 340 16.28 -23.10 -24.48
N PRO A 341 15.39 -22.98 -23.48
CA PRO A 341 15.64 -23.49 -22.13
C PRO A 341 15.99 -24.99 -22.16
N ASN A 342 17.23 -25.32 -21.79
CA ASN A 342 17.74 -26.67 -21.91
C ASN A 342 17.12 -27.60 -20.85
N PRO A 343 16.64 -28.81 -21.21
CA PRO A 343 16.12 -29.80 -20.27
C PRO A 343 17.09 -30.25 -19.18
N LEU A 344 18.39 -29.94 -19.25
CA LEU A 344 19.32 -30.15 -18.14
C LEU A 344 19.09 -29.18 -16.96
N TYR A 345 18.51 -28.01 -17.23
CA TYR A 345 18.30 -26.96 -16.24
C TYR A 345 16.83 -26.68 -15.94
N TYR A 346 15.92 -27.01 -16.87
CA TYR A 346 14.50 -26.66 -16.75
C TYR A 346 13.53 -27.84 -16.85
N ARG A 347 12.35 -27.67 -16.25
CA ARG A 347 11.15 -28.52 -16.43
C ARG A 347 9.93 -27.65 -16.71
N GLN A 348 8.93 -28.23 -17.37
CA GLN A 348 7.66 -27.53 -17.62
C GLN A 348 6.75 -27.50 -16.40
N THR A 349 6.92 -28.45 -15.48
CA THR A 349 6.11 -28.58 -14.27
C THR A 349 6.99 -28.53 -13.04
N PHE A 350 6.39 -28.07 -11.94
CA PHE A 350 7.02 -28.08 -10.63
C PHE A 350 7.42 -29.51 -10.23
N SER A 351 8.59 -29.62 -9.62
CA SER A 351 9.01 -30.81 -8.86
C SER A 351 9.97 -30.41 -7.76
N LYS A 352 10.27 -31.31 -6.81
CA LYS A 352 11.26 -31.04 -5.74
C LYS A 352 12.63 -30.68 -6.32
N GLU A 353 13.02 -31.29 -7.44
CA GLU A 353 14.29 -31.02 -8.12
C GLU A 353 14.27 -29.71 -8.92
N PHE A 354 13.09 -29.26 -9.36
CA PHE A 354 12.88 -28.02 -10.14
C PHE A 354 11.77 -27.16 -9.50
N PRO A 355 12.04 -26.55 -8.33
CA PRO A 355 11.02 -25.82 -7.57
C PRO A 355 10.92 -24.34 -7.94
N ASN A 356 11.90 -23.79 -8.65
CA ASN A 356 12.03 -22.35 -8.86
C ASN A 356 11.29 -21.93 -10.15
N LYS A 357 10.08 -21.39 -10.04
CA LYS A 357 9.32 -20.86 -11.18
C LYS A 357 10.05 -19.65 -11.78
N VAL A 358 10.35 -19.70 -13.08
CA VAL A 358 11.00 -18.62 -13.84
C VAL A 358 9.98 -17.87 -14.70
N ALA A 359 9.08 -18.60 -15.34
CA ALA A 359 7.96 -18.09 -16.13
C ALA A 359 6.80 -19.10 -16.09
N GLU A 360 5.73 -18.86 -16.83
CA GLU A 360 4.66 -19.86 -16.97
C GLU A 360 5.25 -21.14 -17.60
N ASN A 361 4.95 -22.29 -17.01
CA ASN A 361 5.44 -23.60 -17.45
C ASN A 361 6.98 -23.68 -17.62
N LEU A 362 7.75 -22.97 -16.80
CA LEU A 362 9.21 -23.00 -16.83
C LEU A 362 9.79 -22.95 -15.41
N TYR A 363 10.35 -24.07 -14.96
CA TYR A 363 10.88 -24.25 -13.60
C TYR A 363 12.36 -24.64 -13.65
N LEU A 364 13.18 -23.89 -12.92
CA LEU A 364 14.62 -24.05 -12.82
C LEU A 364 14.99 -25.01 -11.69
N ARG A 365 16.05 -25.81 -11.92
CA ARG A 365 16.63 -26.71 -10.91
C ARG A 365 16.97 -26.00 -9.60
N HIS A 366 16.81 -26.70 -8.48
CA HIS A 366 16.89 -26.13 -7.13
C HIS A 366 18.28 -25.59 -6.75
N ASP A 367 19.35 -26.17 -7.29
CA ASP A 367 20.76 -25.91 -6.97
C ASP A 367 21.41 -24.86 -7.89
N PHE A 368 20.68 -24.25 -8.82
CA PHE A 368 21.28 -23.29 -9.76
C PHE A 368 21.85 -22.03 -9.08
N ASN A 369 21.34 -21.67 -7.90
CA ASN A 369 21.87 -20.56 -7.11
C ASN A 369 23.37 -20.77 -6.76
N ASP A 370 23.81 -22.01 -6.52
CA ASP A 370 25.22 -22.30 -6.28
C ASP A 370 26.07 -22.01 -7.53
N THR A 371 25.52 -22.20 -8.73
CA THR A 371 26.20 -21.85 -9.98
C THR A 371 26.39 -20.34 -10.11
N ILE A 372 25.36 -19.55 -9.74
CA ILE A 372 25.42 -18.08 -9.73
C ILE A 372 26.52 -17.61 -8.77
N ILE A 373 26.48 -18.05 -7.51
CA ILE A 373 27.45 -17.64 -6.50
C ILE A 373 28.88 -18.07 -6.88
N ASN A 374 29.06 -19.30 -7.38
CA ASN A 374 30.38 -19.77 -7.82
C ASN A 374 30.91 -18.98 -9.03
N SER A 375 30.06 -18.54 -9.95
CA SER A 375 30.46 -17.67 -11.06
C SER A 375 30.95 -16.32 -10.54
N ILE A 376 30.21 -15.73 -9.60
CA ILE A 376 30.60 -14.47 -8.94
C ILE A 376 31.94 -14.64 -8.20
N VAL A 377 32.13 -15.72 -7.42
CA VAL A 377 33.40 -16.00 -6.74
C VAL A 377 34.57 -16.03 -7.71
N LYS A 378 34.42 -16.71 -8.86
CA LYS A 378 35.46 -16.87 -9.89
C LYS A 378 35.67 -15.64 -10.78
N SER A 379 34.72 -14.71 -10.82
CA SER A 379 34.81 -13.52 -11.67
C SER A 379 36.03 -12.65 -11.34
N LYS A 380 36.55 -11.92 -12.34
CA LYS A 380 37.64 -10.96 -12.10
C LYS A 380 37.10 -9.70 -11.43
N LEU A 381 37.90 -9.11 -10.53
CA LEU A 381 37.67 -7.72 -10.14
C LEU A 381 38.00 -6.79 -11.31
N LEU A 382 37.37 -5.63 -11.31
CA LEU A 382 37.76 -4.50 -12.14
C LEU A 382 39.16 -4.01 -11.73
N PRO A 383 39.90 -3.36 -12.66
CA PRO A 383 41.25 -2.88 -12.37
C PRO A 383 41.30 -1.81 -11.27
N THR A 384 40.23 -1.05 -11.08
CA THR A 384 40.12 0.03 -10.09
C THR A 384 38.89 -0.19 -9.20
N ASN A 385 38.98 0.28 -7.95
CA ASN A 385 37.86 0.30 -6.99
C ASN A 385 37.02 1.59 -7.15
N GLU A 386 36.87 2.08 -8.37
CA GLU A 386 36.00 3.22 -8.65
C GLU A 386 34.53 2.81 -8.55
N TYR A 387 33.65 3.80 -8.43
CA TYR A 387 32.21 3.56 -8.41
C TYR A 387 31.78 2.85 -9.70
N LYS A 388 31.25 1.63 -9.56
CA LYS A 388 30.62 0.88 -10.64
C LYS A 388 29.39 0.15 -10.12
N TYR A 389 28.22 0.60 -10.58
CA TYR A 389 26.96 -0.07 -10.29
C TYR A 389 27.05 -1.56 -10.62
N SER A 390 26.78 -2.41 -9.63
CA SER A 390 26.99 -3.85 -9.68
C SER A 390 25.87 -4.61 -9.00
N ASP A 391 25.25 -5.52 -9.74
CA ASP A 391 24.25 -6.45 -9.22
C ASP A 391 24.86 -7.52 -8.33
N PHE A 392 26.16 -7.82 -8.49
CA PHE A 392 26.84 -8.84 -7.69
C PHE A 392 26.79 -8.52 -6.21
N SER A 393 26.96 -7.25 -5.82
CA SER A 393 26.85 -6.83 -4.41
C SER A 393 25.52 -7.29 -3.81
N PHE A 394 24.39 -7.04 -4.49
CA PHE A 394 23.08 -7.33 -3.92
C PHE A 394 22.68 -8.81 -4.03
N ILE A 395 23.18 -9.54 -5.02
CA ILE A 395 23.07 -11.01 -5.07
C ILE A 395 23.81 -11.63 -3.88
N ILE A 396 25.05 -11.19 -3.62
CA ILE A 396 25.87 -11.63 -2.48
C ILE A 396 25.19 -11.28 -1.16
N LEU A 397 24.71 -10.05 -1.00
CA LEU A 397 24.07 -9.61 0.25
C LEU A 397 22.76 -10.35 0.52
N LYS A 398 21.95 -10.62 -0.51
CA LYS A 398 20.79 -11.51 -0.39
C LYS A 398 21.22 -12.89 0.09
N GLU A 399 22.25 -13.48 -0.51
CA GLU A 399 22.75 -14.81 -0.10
C GLU A 399 23.20 -14.83 1.36
N TYR A 400 23.89 -13.77 1.79
CA TYR A 400 24.29 -13.60 3.20
C TYR A 400 23.09 -13.54 4.13
N ILE A 401 22.10 -12.69 3.84
CA ILE A 401 20.89 -12.53 4.64
C ILE A 401 20.18 -13.88 4.81
N GLU A 402 19.95 -14.62 3.73
CA GLU A 402 19.22 -15.88 3.79
C GLU A 402 20.00 -16.97 4.53
N ARG A 403 21.32 -17.06 4.33
CA ARG A 403 22.16 -18.03 5.05
C ARG A 403 22.27 -17.71 6.54
N HIS A 404 22.32 -16.43 6.91
CA HIS A 404 22.41 -15.99 8.29
C HIS A 404 21.08 -16.22 9.04
N THR A 405 19.98 -15.79 8.43
CA THR A 405 18.64 -15.83 9.06
C THR A 405 17.92 -17.17 8.91
N LYS A 406 18.37 -18.03 8.00
CA LYS A 406 17.69 -19.28 7.60
C LYS A 406 16.28 -19.06 7.03
N LYS A 407 15.96 -17.84 6.57
CA LYS A 407 14.70 -17.48 5.93
C LYS A 407 14.98 -16.86 4.58
N LYS A 408 14.08 -17.07 3.61
CA LYS A 408 14.16 -16.42 2.31
C LYS A 408 13.92 -14.91 2.45
N LEU A 409 14.58 -14.11 1.61
CA LEU A 409 14.46 -12.65 1.66
C LEU A 409 13.01 -12.19 1.48
N ASN A 410 12.25 -12.81 0.58
CA ASN A 410 10.84 -12.49 0.36
C ASN A 410 9.98 -12.68 1.61
N VAL A 411 10.25 -13.72 2.41
CA VAL A 411 9.54 -13.97 3.68
C VAL A 411 9.94 -12.93 4.73
N LEU A 412 11.25 -12.64 4.83
CA LEU A 412 11.75 -11.67 5.81
C LEU A 412 11.15 -10.29 5.61
N VAL A 413 11.12 -9.80 4.38
CA VAL A 413 10.64 -8.44 4.12
C VAL A 413 9.14 -8.32 4.30
N GLU A 414 8.40 -9.36 3.96
CA GLU A 414 6.96 -9.43 4.20
C GLU A 414 6.66 -9.34 5.69
N GLU A 415 7.33 -10.16 6.51
CA GLU A 415 7.09 -10.27 7.95
C GLU A 415 7.53 -9.02 8.73
N ASN A 416 8.66 -8.43 8.34
CA ASN A 416 9.34 -7.39 9.11
C ASN A 416 9.01 -5.97 8.64
N PHE A 417 8.63 -5.79 7.37
CA PHE A 417 8.42 -4.46 6.78
C PHE A 417 7.05 -4.33 6.12
N TYR A 418 6.79 -5.08 5.04
CA TYR A 418 5.62 -4.82 4.19
C TYR A 418 4.30 -4.95 4.95
N SER A 419 4.11 -6.06 5.68
CA SER A 419 2.89 -6.29 6.46
C SER A 419 2.74 -5.31 7.64
N GLN A 420 3.85 -4.92 8.27
CA GLN A 420 3.85 -3.97 9.40
C GLN A 420 3.43 -2.57 8.95
N MET A 421 3.84 -2.18 7.74
CA MET A 421 3.57 -0.87 7.16
C MET A 421 2.27 -0.81 6.35
N GLY A 422 1.56 -1.94 6.17
CA GLY A 422 0.35 -2.01 5.33
C GLY A 422 0.63 -1.93 3.84
N MET A 423 1.84 -2.31 3.39
CA MET A 423 2.23 -2.30 1.98
C MET A 423 1.62 -3.48 1.21
N ASN A 424 0.30 -3.55 1.17
CA ASN A 424 -0.44 -4.72 0.68
C ASN A 424 -0.21 -5.00 -0.81
N HIS A 425 0.20 -4.00 -1.59
CA HIS A 425 0.52 -4.12 -3.02
C HIS A 425 2.03 -4.12 -3.31
N THR A 426 2.87 -4.46 -2.31
CA THR A 426 4.31 -4.67 -2.50
C THR A 426 4.65 -6.10 -2.08
N THR A 427 5.04 -6.94 -3.04
CA THR A 427 5.31 -8.35 -2.78
C THR A 427 6.32 -8.92 -3.76
N TYR A 428 6.97 -10.01 -3.37
CA TYR A 428 7.55 -10.95 -4.33
C TYR A 428 6.46 -11.90 -4.84
N ASN A 429 6.68 -12.50 -6.02
CA ASN A 429 5.80 -13.49 -6.63
C ASN A 429 4.32 -13.03 -6.67
N PRO A 430 3.99 -11.91 -7.32
CA PRO A 430 2.65 -11.32 -7.25
C PRO A 430 1.54 -12.25 -7.75
N LEU A 431 1.84 -13.19 -8.65
CA LEU A 431 0.89 -14.20 -9.15
C LEU A 431 0.35 -15.16 -8.06
N GLU A 432 0.99 -15.23 -6.89
CA GLU A 432 0.48 -16.00 -5.75
C GLU A 432 -0.63 -15.26 -4.98
N LYS A 433 -0.76 -13.94 -5.18
CA LYS A 433 -1.64 -13.06 -4.39
C LYS A 433 -2.63 -12.25 -5.25
N PHE A 434 -2.28 -11.95 -6.49
CA PHE A 434 -3.03 -11.06 -7.39
C PHE A 434 -3.39 -11.77 -8.68
N SER A 435 -4.49 -11.36 -9.29
CA SER A 435 -4.85 -11.84 -10.62
C SER A 435 -3.89 -11.26 -11.67
N LEU A 436 -3.65 -12.04 -12.73
CA LEU A 436 -2.71 -11.67 -13.80
C LEU A 436 -3.05 -10.30 -14.44
N ASN A 437 -4.32 -9.95 -14.55
CA ASN A 437 -4.78 -8.67 -15.09
C ASN A 437 -4.50 -7.45 -14.19
N GLN A 438 -3.94 -7.64 -13.00
CA GLN A 438 -3.45 -6.55 -12.14
C GLN A 438 -1.93 -6.39 -12.24
N ILE A 439 -1.23 -7.30 -12.92
CA ILE A 439 0.23 -7.32 -12.99
C ILE A 439 0.61 -6.83 -14.38
N ILE A 440 1.32 -5.69 -14.43
CA ILE A 440 1.63 -5.04 -15.69
C ILE A 440 2.81 -5.75 -16.36
N PRO A 441 2.67 -6.16 -17.64
CA PRO A 441 3.78 -6.73 -18.37
C PRO A 441 4.89 -5.69 -18.57
N THR A 442 6.11 -6.16 -18.46
CA THR A 442 7.36 -5.38 -18.51
C THR A 442 8.16 -5.67 -19.78
N GLU A 443 8.02 -6.86 -20.37
CA GLU A 443 8.84 -7.29 -21.50
C GLU A 443 8.12 -8.30 -22.41
N GLU A 444 8.29 -8.14 -23.72
CA GLU A 444 8.07 -9.23 -24.68
C GLU A 444 9.37 -10.03 -24.82
N ASP A 445 9.55 -11.07 -24.01
CA ASP A 445 10.78 -11.87 -24.02
C ASP A 445 10.71 -12.89 -25.17
N ASN A 446 11.49 -12.66 -26.23
CA ASN A 446 11.61 -13.54 -27.38
C ASN A 446 12.99 -14.24 -27.49
N TYR A 447 13.75 -14.29 -26.41
CA TYR A 447 15.14 -14.77 -26.43
C TYR A 447 15.49 -15.75 -25.30
N PHE A 448 14.68 -15.83 -24.24
CA PHE A 448 14.86 -16.77 -23.13
C PHE A 448 13.55 -17.46 -22.77
N ARG A 449 12.56 -16.71 -22.29
CA ARG A 449 11.29 -17.25 -21.79
C ARG A 449 10.27 -17.47 -22.91
N TYR A 450 10.37 -16.73 -24.02
CA TYR A 450 9.45 -16.80 -25.17
C TYR A 450 7.99 -16.53 -24.78
N GLN A 451 7.79 -15.57 -23.88
CA GLN A 451 6.53 -15.20 -23.25
C GLN A 451 6.53 -13.69 -22.96
N THR A 452 5.35 -13.08 -22.89
CA THR A 452 5.18 -11.76 -22.30
C THR A 452 5.32 -11.88 -20.78
N ILE A 453 6.21 -11.07 -20.19
CA ILE A 453 6.57 -11.12 -18.76
C ILE A 453 6.11 -9.88 -18.04
#